data_AF-C4WH56-F1
#
_entry.id   AF-C4WH56-F1
#
_cell.length_a   1.000
_cell.length_b   1.000
_cell.length_c   1.000
_cell.angle_alpha   90.00
_cell.angle_beta   90.00
_cell.angle_gamma   90.00
#
_symmetry.space_group_name_H-M   'P 1'
#
loop_
_entity.id
_entity.type
_entity.pdbx_description
1 polymer ?
#
loop_
_entity_poly.entity_id
_entity_poly.type
_entity_poly.pdbx_seq_one_letter_code
_entity_poly.pdbx_strand_id
1 'polypeptide(L)'
;MKSVGEGVSEMRITYGPGYRVISYPWDQLLLFCCVAATSHHRAGISRWQNKWRRRFRMVLETTRFDVLDHLKTPEERVAYLEAAFEDGDPSLIAHALGDVARSIGMTTVAKEAGITREALYRSLSENGDPKLSTLLGVMKALGLHLSVTATDKRAA
;
A
#
# COMPACT_ATOMS: atom_id res chain seq x y z
N MET A 1 12.96 -29.87 -5.99
CA MET A 1 11.54 -30.00 -5.63
C MET A 1 10.78 -30.63 -6.79
N LYS A 2 9.84 -31.54 -6.52
CA LYS A 2 8.94 -32.10 -7.55
C LYS A 2 7.53 -31.53 -7.33
N SER A 3 6.90 -31.05 -8.39
CA SER A 3 5.49 -30.63 -8.34
C SER A 3 4.59 -31.85 -8.22
N VAL A 4 3.61 -31.82 -7.32
CA VAL A 4 2.68 -32.94 -7.04
C VAL A 4 1.21 -32.58 -7.39
N GLY A 5 0.99 -31.46 -8.08
CA GLY A 5 -0.33 -30.96 -8.46
C GLY A 5 -0.89 -29.89 -7.51
N GLU A 6 -1.91 -29.15 -7.97
CA GLU A 6 -2.59 -28.06 -7.23
C GLU A 6 -1.65 -26.98 -6.64
N GLY A 7 -0.56 -26.64 -7.34
CA GLY A 7 0.41 -25.63 -6.87
C GLY A 7 1.34 -26.12 -5.74
N VAL A 8 1.33 -27.41 -5.44
CA VAL A 8 2.10 -28.00 -4.33
C VAL A 8 3.44 -28.53 -4.81
N SER A 9 4.49 -28.15 -4.09
CA SER A 9 5.85 -28.68 -4.31
C SER A 9 6.26 -29.58 -3.16
N GLU A 10 6.70 -30.81 -3.47
CA GLU A 10 7.29 -31.75 -2.52
C GLU A 10 8.82 -31.71 -2.63
N MET A 11 9.50 -31.51 -1.51
CA MET A 11 10.93 -31.74 -1.38
C MET A 11 11.16 -32.99 -0.53
N ARG A 12 11.86 -33.97 -1.10
CA ARG A 12 12.34 -35.14 -0.36
C ARG A 12 13.73 -34.84 0.16
N ILE A 13 13.91 -34.98 1.47
CA ILE A 13 15.22 -34.85 2.11
C ILE A 13 15.70 -36.28 2.41
N THR A 14 16.78 -36.71 1.73
CA THR A 14 17.35 -38.07 1.85
C THR A 14 18.43 -38.16 2.93
N TYR A 15 18.35 -37.32 3.96
CA TYR A 15 19.21 -37.38 5.14
C TYR A 15 18.34 -37.53 6.39
N GLY A 16 18.58 -38.58 7.17
CA GLY A 16 17.75 -38.97 8.32
C GLY A 16 16.52 -39.83 7.96
N PRO A 17 15.55 -40.02 8.89
CA PRO A 17 14.44 -41.00 8.80
C PRO A 17 13.37 -40.74 7.71
N GLY A 18 13.71 -40.06 6.61
CA GLY A 18 12.85 -39.88 5.45
C GLY A 18 11.74 -38.85 5.71
N TYR A 19 12.11 -37.58 5.76
CA TYR A 19 11.16 -36.48 5.88
C TYR A 19 10.59 -36.08 4.51
N ARG A 20 9.29 -35.77 4.48
CA ARG A 20 8.62 -35.12 3.35
C ARG A 20 8.22 -33.72 3.77
N VAL A 21 8.76 -32.72 3.07
CA VAL A 21 8.36 -31.32 3.24
C VAL A 21 7.40 -30.99 2.10
N ILE A 22 6.18 -30.60 2.47
CA ILE A 22 5.15 -30.19 1.53
C ILE A 22 4.94 -28.68 1.71
N SER A 23 5.23 -27.89 0.68
CA SER A 23 4.96 -26.45 0.68
C SER A 23 3.68 -26.15 -0.10
N TYR A 24 2.75 -25.42 0.51
CA TYR A 24 1.56 -24.89 -0.15
C TYR A 24 1.69 -23.37 -0.27
N PRO A 25 1.54 -22.79 -1.47
CA PRO A 25 1.36 -21.35 -1.59
C PRO A 25 -0.07 -21.01 -1.19
N TRP A 26 -0.25 -20.47 0.01
CA TRP A 26 -1.39 -19.62 0.34
C TRP A 26 -0.83 -18.24 0.64
N ASP A 27 -1.41 -17.24 -0.01
CA ASP A 27 -1.14 -15.79 0.05
C ASP A 27 -0.52 -15.32 1.39
N GLN A 28 0.80 -15.47 1.50
CA GLN A 28 1.70 -15.06 2.58
C GLN A 28 1.77 -15.84 3.91
N LEU A 29 1.53 -17.16 3.96
CA LEU A 29 2.03 -17.98 5.09
C LEU A 29 2.52 -19.38 4.68
N LEU A 30 3.80 -19.68 4.93
CA LEU A 30 4.42 -20.99 4.70
C LEU A 30 4.13 -21.91 5.90
N LEU A 31 3.22 -22.87 5.72
CA LEU A 31 2.99 -23.93 6.71
C LEU A 31 3.93 -25.12 6.45
N PHE A 32 4.91 -25.33 7.34
CA PHE A 32 5.78 -26.52 7.32
C PHE A 32 5.13 -27.66 8.11
N CYS A 33 4.59 -28.66 7.40
CA CYS A 33 4.20 -29.93 8.03
C CYS A 33 5.33 -30.94 7.90
N CYS A 34 6.11 -31.15 8.96
CA CYS A 34 7.07 -32.25 9.07
C CYS A 34 6.34 -33.53 9.46
N VAL A 35 6.03 -34.41 8.51
CA VAL A 35 5.45 -35.73 8.81
C VAL A 35 6.55 -36.78 8.76
N ALA A 36 6.90 -37.36 9.92
CA ALA A 36 7.70 -38.58 9.98
C ALA A 36 6.88 -39.73 9.39
N ALA A 37 7.46 -40.46 8.43
CA ALA A 37 6.75 -41.49 7.68
C ALA A 37 6.43 -42.72 8.56
N THR A 38 5.32 -42.68 9.29
CA THR A 38 4.58 -43.91 9.64
C THR A 38 3.32 -43.94 8.80
N SER A 39 3.25 -44.94 7.94
CA SER A 39 2.20 -45.24 6.98
C SER A 39 0.80 -45.20 7.60
N HIS A 40 0.10 -44.06 7.51
CA HIS A 40 -1.36 -44.01 7.66
C HIS A 40 -1.99 -43.03 6.65
N HIS A 41 -2.68 -43.63 5.68
CA HIS A 41 -3.85 -43.13 4.97
C HIS A 41 -3.84 -41.72 4.33
N ARG A 42 -3.71 -41.72 3.00
CA ARG A 42 -4.18 -40.67 2.06
C ARG A 42 -5.62 -40.19 2.33
N ALA A 43 -6.45 -40.99 3.00
CA ALA A 43 -7.86 -40.70 3.32
C ALA A 43 -8.09 -39.86 4.60
N GLY A 44 -7.04 -39.55 5.36
CA GLY A 44 -7.13 -38.76 6.60
C GLY A 44 -7.05 -37.24 6.37
N ILE A 45 -6.40 -36.82 5.29
CA ILE A 45 -6.03 -35.41 5.05
C ILE A 45 -7.27 -34.56 4.72
N SER A 46 -8.17 -35.04 3.87
CA SER A 46 -9.39 -34.31 3.48
C SER A 46 -10.39 -34.14 4.64
N ARG A 47 -10.48 -35.13 5.53
CA ARG A 47 -11.37 -35.11 6.70
C ARG A 47 -10.88 -34.13 7.76
N TRP A 48 -9.56 -33.99 7.91
CA TRP A 48 -8.92 -33.02 8.79
C TRP A 48 -9.01 -31.59 8.21
N GLN A 49 -8.81 -31.43 6.89
CA GLN A 49 -8.98 -30.14 6.18
C GLN A 49 -10.37 -29.53 6.39
N ASN A 50 -11.44 -30.32 6.27
CA ASN A 50 -12.81 -29.81 6.44
C ASN A 50 -13.12 -29.46 7.91
N LYS A 51 -12.52 -30.19 8.86
CA LYS A 51 -12.63 -29.93 10.30
C LYS A 51 -11.88 -28.65 10.71
N TRP A 52 -10.74 -28.36 10.08
CA TRP A 52 -9.96 -27.15 10.33
C TRP A 52 -10.48 -25.91 9.59
N ARG A 53 -10.97 -26.04 8.34
CA ARG A 53 -11.69 -24.95 7.63
C ARG A 53 -12.89 -24.41 8.41
N ARG A 54 -13.62 -25.29 9.10
CA ARG A 54 -14.76 -24.89 9.94
C ARG A 54 -14.34 -24.28 11.28
N ARG A 55 -13.15 -24.61 11.79
CA ARG A 55 -12.64 -24.16 13.10
C ARG A 55 -11.87 -22.83 12.99
N PHE A 56 -11.12 -22.64 11.91
CA PHE A 56 -10.31 -21.44 11.67
C PHE A 56 -10.75 -20.80 10.35
N ARG A 57 -11.90 -20.13 10.38
CA ARG A 57 -12.15 -19.01 9.49
C ARG A 57 -11.57 -17.78 10.17
N MET A 58 -10.27 -17.56 10.04
CA MET A 58 -9.75 -16.20 10.27
C MET A 58 -10.25 -15.36 9.10
N VAL A 59 -11.30 -14.60 9.35
CA VAL A 59 -11.64 -13.46 8.50
C VAL A 59 -10.51 -12.48 8.74
N LEU A 60 -9.66 -12.29 7.73
CA LEU A 60 -8.75 -11.14 7.72
C LEU A 60 -9.65 -9.92 7.50
N GLU A 61 -9.96 -9.21 8.57
CA GLU A 61 -10.66 -7.93 8.52
C GLU A 61 -9.69 -6.89 7.94
N THR A 62 -9.68 -6.73 6.62
CA THR A 62 -8.90 -5.69 5.95
C THR A 62 -9.72 -4.40 5.91
N THR A 63 -9.27 -3.35 6.57
CA THR A 63 -9.87 -2.02 6.43
C THR A 63 -9.32 -1.34 5.18
N ARG A 64 -10.17 -0.58 4.48
CA ARG A 64 -9.73 0.24 3.35
C ARG A 64 -8.83 1.35 3.89
N PHE A 65 -7.62 1.49 3.36
CA PHE A 65 -6.73 2.58 3.69
C PHE A 65 -7.26 3.89 3.09
N ASP A 66 -7.35 4.94 3.90
CA ASP A 66 -7.66 6.31 3.49
C ASP A 66 -6.58 7.25 4.01
N VAL A 67 -5.95 8.00 3.11
CA VAL A 67 -4.87 8.96 3.44
C VAL A 67 -5.38 10.03 4.42
N LEU A 68 -6.68 10.38 4.36
CA LEU A 68 -7.28 11.39 5.21
C LEU A 68 -7.23 11.04 6.70
N ASP A 69 -7.19 9.76 7.05
CA ASP A 69 -7.07 9.31 8.44
C ASP A 69 -5.71 9.66 9.07
N HIS A 70 -4.72 9.99 8.23
CA HIS A 70 -3.34 10.28 8.57
C HIS A 70 -2.92 11.74 8.32
N LEU A 71 -3.84 12.63 7.90
CA LEU A 71 -3.57 14.05 7.62
C LEU A 71 -4.20 15.01 8.65
N LYS A 72 -4.04 14.68 9.93
CA LYS A 72 -4.73 15.37 11.04
C LYS A 72 -3.96 16.60 11.51
N THR A 73 -2.64 16.50 11.50
CA THR A 73 -1.73 17.54 11.98
C THR A 73 -1.07 18.30 10.82
N PRO A 74 -0.65 19.56 11.03
CA PRO A 74 0.14 20.29 10.05
C PRO A 74 1.43 19.55 9.65
N GLU A 75 2.09 18.92 10.62
CA GLU A 75 3.36 18.21 10.42
C GLU A 75 3.20 17.00 9.50
N GLU A 76 2.13 16.21 9.70
CA GLU A 76 1.80 15.07 8.82
C GLU A 76 1.55 15.51 7.37
N ARG A 77 0.87 16.65 7.18
CA ARG A 77 0.59 17.19 5.84
C ARG A 77 1.86 17.64 5.13
N VAL A 78 2.78 18.28 5.87
CA VAL A 78 4.08 18.68 5.32
C VAL A 78 4.89 17.47 4.92
N ALA A 79 5.05 16.49 5.82
CA ALA A 79 5.81 15.27 5.53
C ALA A 79 5.24 14.50 4.32
N TYR A 80 3.91 14.44 4.19
CA TYR A 80 3.25 13.82 3.04
C TYR A 80 3.55 14.56 1.73
N LEU A 81 3.49 15.90 1.73
CA LEU A 81 3.80 16.70 0.56
C LEU A 81 5.29 16.65 0.21
N GLU A 82 6.18 16.68 1.20
CA GLU A 82 7.62 16.51 0.99
C GLU A 82 7.92 15.20 0.27
N ALA A 83 7.37 14.08 0.74
CA ALA A 83 7.51 12.79 0.08
C ALA A 83 6.99 12.80 -1.37
N ALA A 84 5.88 13.48 -1.64
CA ALA A 84 5.35 13.62 -3.00
C ALA A 84 6.27 14.49 -3.90
N PHE A 85 6.85 15.57 -3.36
CA PHE A 85 7.78 16.43 -4.10
C PHE A 85 9.15 15.75 -4.33
N GLU A 86 9.58 14.85 -3.45
CA GLU A 86 10.81 14.06 -3.62
C GLU A 86 10.73 13.06 -4.77
N ASP A 87 9.57 12.41 -4.97
CA ASP A 87 9.35 11.49 -6.09
C ASP A 87 9.38 12.21 -7.45
N GLY A 88 8.94 13.48 -7.47
CA GLY A 88 9.03 14.35 -8.62
C GLY A 88 7.97 14.10 -9.70
N ASP A 89 7.01 13.21 -9.47
CA ASP A 89 5.86 12.98 -10.37
C ASP A 89 4.81 14.10 -10.21
N PRO A 90 4.53 14.91 -11.25
CA PRO A 90 3.50 15.95 -11.21
C PRO A 90 2.11 15.44 -10.84
N SER A 91 1.74 14.23 -11.28
CA SER A 91 0.42 13.65 -10.99
C SER A 91 0.31 13.29 -9.51
N LEU A 92 1.37 12.72 -8.92
CA LEU A 92 1.43 12.44 -7.49
C LEU A 92 1.36 13.71 -6.65
N ILE A 93 2.10 14.76 -7.05
CA ILE A 93 2.09 16.06 -6.36
C ILE A 93 0.69 16.69 -6.41
N ALA A 94 0.03 16.67 -7.57
CA ALA A 94 -1.32 17.19 -7.72
C ALA A 94 -2.32 16.43 -6.85
N HIS A 95 -2.20 15.11 -6.79
CA HIS A 95 -3.03 14.25 -5.95
C HIS A 95 -2.82 14.55 -4.46
N ALA A 96 -1.57 14.61 -4.01
CA ALA A 96 -1.22 14.87 -2.62
C ALA A 96 -1.71 16.25 -2.15
N LEU A 97 -1.57 17.28 -2.99
CA LEU A 97 -2.16 18.61 -2.74
C LEU A 97 -3.69 18.53 -2.60
N GLY A 98 -4.34 17.69 -3.43
CA GLY A 98 -5.78 17.43 -3.36
C GLY A 98 -6.21 16.78 -2.04
N ASP A 99 -5.46 15.80 -1.54
CA ASP A 99 -5.74 15.14 -0.27
C ASP A 99 -5.56 16.09 0.92
N VAL A 100 -4.47 16.85 0.94
CA VAL A 100 -4.22 17.86 1.98
C VAL A 100 -5.31 18.93 1.96
N ALA A 101 -5.66 19.45 0.77
CA ALA A 101 -6.75 20.41 0.64
C ALA A 101 -8.10 19.84 1.10
N ARG A 102 -8.34 18.54 0.89
CA ARG A 102 -9.56 17.85 1.38
C ARG A 102 -9.56 17.72 2.89
N SER A 103 -8.41 17.45 3.52
CA SER A 103 -8.28 17.36 4.99
C SER A 103 -8.57 18.68 5.72
N ILE A 104 -8.34 19.83 5.05
CA ILE A 104 -8.60 21.17 5.59
C ILE A 104 -10.01 21.65 5.25
N GLY A 105 -10.48 21.34 4.05
CA GLY A 105 -11.80 21.74 3.55
C GLY A 105 -11.70 22.49 2.23
N MET A 106 -12.26 21.88 1.19
CA MET A 106 -12.07 22.34 -0.19
C MET A 106 -12.66 23.74 -0.47
N THR A 107 -13.73 24.12 0.24
CA THR A 107 -14.34 25.45 0.10
C THR A 107 -13.41 26.56 0.61
N THR A 108 -12.76 26.32 1.76
CA THR A 108 -11.82 27.29 2.36
C THR A 108 -10.61 27.46 1.44
N VAL A 109 -10.02 26.35 1.00
CA VAL A 109 -8.85 26.35 0.12
C VAL A 109 -9.14 27.05 -1.21
N ALA A 110 -10.28 26.76 -1.85
CA ALA A 110 -10.67 27.42 -3.11
C ALA A 110 -10.80 28.93 -2.94
N LYS A 111 -11.44 29.38 -1.85
CA LYS A 111 -11.63 30.80 -1.54
C LYS A 111 -10.29 31.51 -1.33
N GLU A 112 -9.38 30.91 -0.56
CA GLU A 112 -8.07 31.50 -0.28
C GLU A 112 -7.11 31.45 -1.48
N ALA A 113 -7.20 30.40 -2.30
CA ALA A 113 -6.45 30.27 -3.55
C ALA A 113 -6.97 31.18 -4.67
N GLY A 114 -8.16 31.79 -4.50
CA GLY A 114 -8.76 32.69 -5.49
C GLY A 114 -9.27 31.99 -6.75
N ILE A 115 -9.65 30.71 -6.65
CA ILE A 115 -10.15 29.91 -7.77
C ILE A 115 -11.52 29.29 -7.44
N THR A 116 -12.24 28.86 -8.47
CA THR A 116 -13.51 28.15 -8.25
C THR A 116 -13.26 26.73 -7.71
N ARG A 117 -14.23 26.19 -6.98
CA ARG A 117 -14.16 24.81 -6.48
C ARG A 117 -14.02 23.79 -7.61
N GLU A 118 -14.72 24.02 -8.72
CA GLU A 118 -14.67 23.18 -9.91
C GLU A 118 -13.27 23.17 -10.54
N ALA A 119 -12.62 24.35 -10.60
CA ALA A 119 -11.25 24.47 -11.08
C ALA A 119 -10.28 23.75 -10.14
N LEU A 120 -10.44 23.91 -8.82
CA LEU A 120 -9.63 23.24 -7.81
C LEU A 120 -9.75 21.71 -7.92
N TYR A 121 -10.97 21.17 -8.00
CA TYR A 121 -11.19 19.73 -8.16
C TYR A 121 -10.60 19.18 -9.46
N ARG A 122 -10.73 19.92 -10.56
CA ARG A 122 -10.18 19.49 -11.86
C ARG A 122 -8.65 19.45 -11.83
N SER A 123 -8.05 20.51 -11.29
CA SER A 123 -6.61 20.68 -11.24
C SER A 123 -5.92 19.73 -10.27
N LEU A 124 -6.55 19.36 -9.14
CA LEU A 124 -6.00 18.45 -8.13
C LEU A 124 -6.61 17.04 -8.18
N SER A 125 -7.21 16.67 -9.32
CA SER A 125 -7.69 15.30 -9.53
C SER A 125 -6.52 14.37 -9.84
N GLU A 126 -6.76 13.05 -9.77
CA GLU A 126 -5.77 12.02 -10.12
C GLU A 126 -5.13 12.22 -11.50
N ASN A 127 -5.89 12.76 -12.46
CA ASN A 127 -5.43 13.06 -13.81
C ASN A 127 -5.28 14.58 -14.06
N GLY A 128 -5.26 15.37 -12.99
CA GLY A 128 -5.17 16.82 -13.05
C GLY A 128 -3.76 17.30 -13.36
N ASP A 129 -3.65 18.37 -14.14
CA ASP A 129 -2.40 19.11 -14.35
C ASP A 129 -2.60 20.55 -13.84
N PRO A 130 -2.29 20.82 -12.56
CA PRO A 130 -2.44 22.15 -12.01
C PRO A 130 -1.40 23.08 -12.64
N LYS A 131 -1.87 24.14 -13.31
CA LYS A 131 -0.98 25.23 -13.74
C LYS A 131 -0.16 25.75 -12.56
N LEU A 132 1.06 26.18 -12.80
CA LEU A 132 1.96 26.71 -11.76
C LEU A 132 1.29 27.81 -10.91
N SER A 133 0.49 28.69 -11.53
CA SER A 133 -0.28 29.72 -10.81
C SER A 133 -1.29 29.14 -9.82
N THR A 134 -1.95 28.05 -10.20
CA THR A 134 -2.92 27.33 -9.35
C THR A 134 -2.19 26.63 -8.21
N LEU A 135 -1.08 25.95 -8.51
CA LEU A 135 -0.27 25.27 -7.52
C LEU A 135 0.23 26.24 -6.45
N LEU A 136 0.82 27.37 -6.85
CA LEU A 136 1.29 28.40 -5.93
C LEU A 136 0.15 29.02 -5.11
N GLY A 137 -1.02 29.26 -5.72
CA GLY A 137 -2.20 29.76 -5.03
C GLY A 137 -2.71 28.79 -3.96
N VAL A 138 -2.78 27.50 -4.29
CA VAL A 138 -3.17 26.44 -3.37
C VAL A 138 -2.15 26.31 -2.24
N MET A 139 -0.84 26.25 -2.54
CA MET A 139 0.18 26.16 -1.50
C MET A 139 0.11 27.32 -0.51
N LYS A 140 -0.10 28.55 -1.01
CA LYS A 140 -0.33 29.72 -0.15
C LYS A 140 -1.58 29.57 0.73
N ALA A 141 -2.69 29.09 0.18
CA ALA A 141 -3.92 28.81 0.92
C ALA A 141 -3.74 27.70 1.99
N LEU A 142 -2.79 26.80 1.78
CA LEU A 142 -2.42 25.78 2.76
C LEU A 142 -1.40 26.28 3.80
N GLY A 143 -0.95 27.54 3.70
CA GLY A 143 0.09 28.12 4.56
C GLY A 143 1.51 27.60 4.25
N LEU A 144 1.71 27.05 3.05
CA LEU A 144 2.96 26.45 2.60
C LEU A 144 3.73 27.39 1.67
N HIS A 145 5.05 27.23 1.62
CA HIS A 145 5.92 27.91 0.67
C HIS A 145 6.82 26.90 -0.04
N LEU A 146 7.15 27.17 -1.31
CA LEU A 146 8.17 26.40 -2.03
C LEU A 146 9.54 26.98 -1.72
N SER A 147 10.49 26.10 -1.44
CA SER A 147 11.91 26.44 -1.34
C SER A 147 12.69 25.70 -2.44
N VAL A 148 13.74 26.34 -2.93
CA VAL A 148 14.65 25.74 -3.92
C VAL A 148 15.96 25.46 -3.21
N THR A 149 16.33 24.19 -3.14
CA THR A 149 17.59 23.72 -2.59
C THR A 149 18.47 23.19 -3.72
N ALA A 150 19.78 23.29 -3.58
CA ALA A 150 20.70 22.71 -4.54
C ALA A 150 20.62 21.18 -4.44
N THR A 151 20.27 20.49 -5.53
CA THR A 151 20.50 19.05 -5.63
C THR A 151 22.01 18.85 -5.68
N ASP A 152 22.57 18.11 -4.73
CA ASP A 152 24.02 17.88 -4.65
C ASP A 152 24.50 17.15 -5.92
N LYS A 153 25.00 17.94 -6.88
CA LYS A 153 25.60 17.50 -8.15
C LYS A 153 26.84 18.32 -8.48
N ARG A 154 27.59 18.75 -7.45
CA ARG A 154 28.94 19.31 -7.58
C ARG A 154 29.95 18.52 -6.76
N ALA A 155 30.01 17.22 -7.02
CA ALA A 155 31.11 16.35 -6.65
C ALA A 155 31.22 15.20 -7.66
N ALA A 156 31.51 15.53 -8.93
CA ALA A 156 31.99 14.58 -9.95
C ALA A 156 32.69 15.35 -11.08
#